data_AF-A0A0Q4RY45-F1
#
_entry.id   AF-A0A0Q4RY45-F1
#
_cell.length_a   1.000
_cell.length_b   1.000
_cell.length_c   1.000
_cell.angle_alpha   90.00
_cell.angle_beta   90.00
_cell.angle_gamma   90.00
#
_symmetry.space_group_name_H-M   'P 1'
#
loop_
_entity.id
_entity.type
_entity.pdbx_description
1 polymer ?
#
loop_
_entity_poly.entity_id
_entity_poly.type
_entity_poly.pdbx_seq_one_letter_code
_entity_poly.pdbx_strand_id
1 'polypeptide(L)'
;MSQWVWLDRAVIVAIHEMQLAEHGGGAGVRDAGLLDSALGKPLHLSHYGEPPPDAPALAASYGYGISRNHPFIDGNKRTGFVAAELFLRLNGWTLAADDASCVMTMLAVAAGDISEEAFAAWLRKHAVARQA
;
A
#
# COMPACT_ATOMS: atom_id res chain seq x y z
N MET A 1 -15.23 -18.40 -0.85
CA MET A 1 -14.11 -17.61 -1.38
C MET A 1 -14.40 -16.17 -1.02
N SER A 2 -13.76 -15.62 0.01
CA SER A 2 -13.97 -14.22 0.36
C SER A 2 -13.42 -13.34 -0.76
N GLN A 3 -14.30 -12.62 -1.44
CA GLN A 3 -13.94 -11.68 -2.49
C GLN A 3 -13.16 -10.51 -1.86
N TRP A 4 -11.96 -10.24 -2.35
CA TRP A 4 -11.16 -9.10 -1.90
C TRP A 4 -11.92 -7.79 -2.13
N VAL A 5 -11.87 -6.87 -1.15
CA VAL A 5 -12.31 -5.50 -1.31
C VAL A 5 -11.12 -4.68 -1.84
N TRP A 6 -11.18 -4.35 -3.12
CA TRP A 6 -10.12 -3.64 -3.85
C TRP A 6 -10.16 -2.13 -3.64
N LEU A 7 -9.01 -1.47 -3.79
CA LEU A 7 -8.90 -0.02 -3.71
C LEU A 7 -9.24 0.61 -5.06
N ASP A 8 -10.20 1.52 -5.06
CA ASP A 8 -10.54 2.31 -6.23
C ASP A 8 -9.50 3.43 -6.46
N ARG A 9 -9.24 3.76 -7.73
CA ARG A 9 -8.28 4.79 -8.11
C ARG A 9 -8.62 6.16 -7.53
N ALA A 10 -9.90 6.55 -7.53
CA ALA A 10 -10.34 7.82 -6.98
C ALA A 10 -10.12 7.87 -5.45
N VAL A 11 -10.26 6.73 -4.76
CA VAL A 11 -9.94 6.64 -3.33
C VAL A 11 -8.45 6.86 -3.09
N ILE A 12 -7.57 6.30 -3.92
CA ILE A 12 -6.11 6.51 -3.80
C ILE A 12 -5.71 7.96 -4.07
N VAL A 13 -6.33 8.60 -5.06
CA VAL A 13 -6.12 10.03 -5.34
C VAL A 13 -6.63 10.88 -4.16
N ALA A 14 -7.80 10.57 -3.60
CA ALA A 14 -8.31 11.27 -2.42
C ALA A 14 -7.40 11.09 -1.19
N ILE A 15 -6.85 9.88 -0.98
CA ILE A 15 -5.85 9.63 0.06
C ILE A 15 -4.61 10.50 -0.15
N HIS A 16 -4.10 10.57 -1.38
CA HIS A 16 -2.96 11.43 -1.70
C HIS A 16 -3.24 12.89 -1.36
N GLU A 17 -4.39 13.41 -1.77
CA GLU A 17 -4.81 14.78 -1.47
C GLU A 17 -4.91 15.04 0.04
N MET A 18 -5.47 14.10 0.82
CA MET A 18 -5.52 14.19 2.29
C MET A 18 -4.12 14.20 2.91
N GLN A 19 -3.21 13.33 2.46
CA GLN A 19 -1.82 13.29 2.96
C GLN A 19 -1.04 14.58 2.65
N LEU A 20 -1.37 15.27 1.56
CA LEU A 20 -0.79 16.58 1.23
C LEU A 20 -1.41 17.71 2.05
N ALA A 21 -2.72 17.67 2.28
CA ALA A 21 -3.40 18.67 3.10
C ALA A 21 -2.87 18.66 4.55
N GLU A 22 -2.56 17.49 5.10
CA GLU A 22 -2.11 17.36 6.48
C GLU A 22 -0.61 17.66 6.67
N HIS A 23 0.23 17.31 5.70
CA HIS A 23 1.68 17.30 5.88
C HIS A 23 2.46 18.11 4.83
N GLY A 24 1.76 18.72 3.86
CA GLY A 24 2.36 19.45 2.75
C GLY A 24 3.01 18.56 1.68
N GLY A 25 3.46 19.21 0.60
CA GLY A 25 4.12 18.57 -0.55
C GLY A 25 3.54 19.03 -1.89
N GLY A 26 4.14 18.56 -2.99
CA GLY A 26 3.67 18.84 -4.34
C GLY A 26 2.43 18.04 -4.73
N ALA A 27 1.39 18.74 -5.19
CA ALA A 27 0.14 18.13 -5.65
C ALA A 27 0.24 17.54 -7.05
N GLY A 28 -0.65 16.59 -7.35
CA GLY A 28 -0.86 16.04 -8.69
C GLY A 28 -0.23 14.66 -8.92
N VAL A 29 -0.85 13.96 -9.87
CA VAL A 29 -0.33 12.72 -10.45
C VAL A 29 0.79 13.09 -11.42
N ARG A 30 1.99 12.57 -11.19
CA ARG A 30 3.14 12.70 -12.08
C ARG A 30 2.96 11.82 -13.32
N ASP A 31 2.53 10.58 -13.11
CA ASP A 31 2.35 9.60 -14.16
C ASP A 31 1.16 8.68 -13.85
N ALA A 32 0.11 8.81 -14.66
CA ALA A 32 -1.12 8.03 -14.51
C ALA A 32 -0.89 6.54 -14.80
N GLY A 33 -0.02 6.19 -15.74
CA GLY A 33 0.28 4.80 -16.09
C GLY A 33 1.02 4.08 -14.96
N LEU A 34 1.90 4.79 -14.25
CA LEU A 34 2.57 4.25 -13.05
C LEU A 34 1.58 4.03 -11.90
N LEU A 35 0.56 4.88 -11.77
CA LEU A 35 -0.51 4.68 -10.79
C LEU A 35 -1.33 3.45 -11.15
N ASP A 36 -1.80 3.37 -12.39
CA ASP A 36 -2.63 2.28 -12.87
C ASP A 36 -1.88 0.94 -12.81
N SER A 37 -0.57 0.94 -13.09
CA SER A 37 0.30 -0.21 -12.90
C SER A 37 0.38 -0.66 -11.44
N ALA A 38 0.54 0.27 -10.50
CA ALA A 38 0.58 -0.04 -9.07
C ALA A 38 -0.76 -0.60 -8.57
N LEU A 39 -1.90 -0.10 -9.09
CA LEU A 39 -3.23 -0.58 -8.72
C LEU A 39 -3.58 -1.92 -9.37
N GLY A 40 -3.11 -2.18 -10.58
CA GLY A 40 -3.36 -3.42 -11.31
C GLY A 40 -2.52 -4.61 -10.84
N LYS A 41 -1.32 -4.37 -10.31
CA LYS A 41 -0.41 -5.41 -9.83
C LYS A 41 -1.03 -6.36 -8.78
N PRO A 42 -1.67 -5.89 -7.68
CA PRO A 42 -2.29 -6.78 -6.70
C PRO A 42 -3.45 -7.60 -7.29
N LEU A 43 -4.23 -7.05 -8.23
CA LEU A 43 -5.26 -7.82 -8.92
C LEU A 43 -4.64 -8.97 -9.71
N HIS A 44 -3.60 -8.68 -10.49
CA HIS A 44 -2.87 -9.70 -11.24
C HIS A 44 -2.29 -10.77 -10.30
N LEU A 45 -1.67 -10.36 -9.18
CA LEU A 45 -1.12 -11.27 -8.18
C LEU A 45 -2.22 -12.16 -7.57
N SER A 46 -3.43 -11.65 -7.34
CA SER A 46 -4.53 -12.47 -6.80
C SER A 46 -5.05 -13.52 -7.77
N HIS A 47 -4.95 -13.27 -9.08
CA HIS A 47 -5.43 -14.17 -10.12
C HIS A 47 -4.38 -15.23 -10.51
N TYR A 48 -3.10 -14.86 -10.51
CA TYR A 48 -2.03 -15.66 -11.09
C TYR A 48 -0.89 -16.00 -10.11
N GLY A 49 -0.95 -15.49 -8.88
CA GLY A 49 0.09 -15.73 -7.88
C GLY A 49 0.11 -17.18 -7.42
N GLU A 50 1.30 -17.77 -7.42
CA GLU A 50 1.55 -19.11 -6.88
C GLU A 50 2.68 -19.05 -5.84
N PRO A 51 2.42 -19.39 -4.56
CA PRO A 51 1.10 -19.73 -4.00
C PRO A 51 0.12 -18.53 -4.03
N PRO A 52 -1.20 -18.76 -3.87
CA PRO A 52 -2.18 -17.69 -3.79
C PRO A 52 -1.79 -16.66 -2.72
N PRO A 53 -1.84 -15.35 -3.01
CA PRO A 53 -1.41 -14.33 -2.07
C PRO A 53 -2.41 -14.20 -0.91
N ASP A 54 -1.88 -13.87 0.26
CA ASP A 54 -2.68 -13.46 1.41
C ASP A 54 -2.87 -11.93 1.46
N ALA A 55 -3.65 -11.45 2.43
CA ALA A 55 -3.96 -10.02 2.54
C ALA A 55 -2.69 -9.15 2.71
N PRO A 56 -1.70 -9.54 3.55
CA PRO A 56 -0.42 -8.82 3.63
C PRO A 56 0.36 -8.75 2.32
N ALA A 57 0.37 -9.81 1.50
CA ALA A 57 1.04 -9.79 0.20
C ALA A 57 0.37 -8.80 -0.77
N LEU A 58 -0.96 -8.78 -0.84
CA LEU A 58 -1.69 -7.84 -1.67
C LEU A 58 -1.54 -6.39 -1.20
N ALA A 59 -1.61 -6.16 0.12
CA ALA A 59 -1.36 -4.86 0.73
C ALA A 59 0.06 -4.35 0.44
N ALA A 60 1.06 -5.21 0.55
CA ALA A 60 2.44 -4.87 0.23
C ALA A 60 2.59 -4.48 -1.24
N SER A 61 1.89 -5.17 -2.15
CA SER A 61 1.95 -4.84 -3.58
C SER A 61 1.42 -3.43 -3.88
N TYR A 62 0.32 -3.01 -3.24
CA TYR A 62 -0.15 -1.63 -3.31
C TYR A 62 0.88 -0.64 -2.74
N GLY A 63 1.30 -0.86 -1.49
CA GLY A 63 2.14 0.10 -0.79
C GLY A 63 3.53 0.24 -1.41
N TYR A 64 4.12 -0.87 -1.85
CA TYR A 64 5.41 -0.91 -2.54
C TYR A 64 5.30 -0.25 -3.92
N GLY A 65 4.31 -0.65 -4.73
CA GLY A 65 4.09 -0.10 -6.07
C GLY A 65 3.91 1.42 -6.06
N ILE A 66 3.05 1.95 -5.19
CA ILE A 66 2.85 3.40 -5.07
C ILE A 66 4.13 4.08 -4.56
N SER A 67 4.81 3.52 -3.56
CA SER A 67 6.01 4.14 -2.98
C SER A 67 7.20 4.17 -3.93
N ARG A 68 7.37 3.12 -4.76
CA ARG A 68 8.56 2.92 -5.60
C ARG A 68 8.37 3.27 -7.08
N ASN A 69 7.15 3.24 -7.59
CA ASN A 69 6.89 3.71 -8.96
C ASN A 69 6.78 5.25 -8.99
N HIS A 70 6.57 5.89 -7.84
CA HIS A 70 6.42 7.33 -7.71
C HIS A 70 5.35 7.93 -8.67
N PRO A 71 4.09 7.43 -8.67
CA PRO A 71 3.06 7.95 -9.56
C PRO A 71 2.64 9.40 -9.28
N PHE A 72 2.92 9.93 -8.10
CA PHE A 72 2.61 11.32 -7.71
C PHE A 72 3.85 12.21 -7.70
N ILE A 73 3.63 13.53 -7.79
CA ILE A 73 4.71 14.53 -7.71
C ILE A 73 5.45 14.45 -6.36
N ASP A 74 4.70 14.33 -5.27
CA ASP A 74 5.20 14.08 -3.92
C ASP A 74 4.19 13.22 -3.14
N GLY A 75 4.49 12.82 -1.91
CA GLY A 75 3.55 12.11 -1.03
C GLY A 75 3.44 10.60 -1.31
N ASN A 76 4.23 10.06 -2.24
CA ASN A 76 4.19 8.65 -2.65
C ASN A 76 4.30 7.67 -1.47
N LYS A 77 5.26 7.88 -0.56
CA LYS A 77 5.49 7.02 0.61
C LYS A 77 4.29 6.99 1.56
N ARG A 78 3.76 8.19 1.85
CA ARG A 78 2.59 8.38 2.72
C ARG A 78 1.35 7.73 2.11
N THR A 79 1.12 7.98 0.83
CA THR A 79 -0.01 7.41 0.07
C THR A 79 0.10 5.89 -0.02
N GLY A 80 1.30 5.35 -0.29
CA GLY A 80 1.53 3.91 -0.36
C GLY A 80 1.29 3.21 0.99
N PHE A 81 1.74 3.82 2.09
CA PHE A 81 1.46 3.29 3.43
C PHE A 81 -0.04 3.23 3.73
N VAL A 82 -0.74 4.35 3.53
CA VAL A 82 -2.19 4.43 3.78
C VAL A 82 -2.98 3.49 2.86
N ALA A 83 -2.54 3.30 1.61
CA ALA A 83 -3.13 2.33 0.70
C ALA A 83 -2.99 0.89 1.22
N ALA A 84 -1.78 0.49 1.66
CA ALA A 84 -1.54 -0.83 2.22
C ALA A 84 -2.40 -1.06 3.48
N GLU A 85 -2.44 -0.08 4.39
CA GLU A 85 -3.24 -0.15 5.60
C GLU A 85 -4.75 -0.20 5.31
N LEU A 86 -5.24 0.63 4.38
CA LEU A 86 -6.65 0.63 4.00
C LEU A 86 -7.06 -0.71 3.39
N PHE A 87 -6.24 -1.29 2.52
CA PHE A 87 -6.53 -2.62 1.97
C PHE A 87 -6.65 -3.66 3.08
N LEU A 88 -5.73 -3.68 4.05
CA LEU A 88 -5.80 -4.57 5.21
C LEU A 88 -7.11 -4.34 5.98
N ARG A 89 -7.46 -3.10 6.27
CA ARG A 89 -8.68 -2.72 7.03
C ARG A 89 -9.97 -3.13 6.33
N LEU A 90 -10.07 -2.94 5.02
CA LEU A 90 -11.24 -3.34 4.23
C LEU A 90 -11.39 -4.86 4.17
N ASN A 91 -10.29 -5.60 4.33
CA ASN A 91 -10.27 -7.06 4.25
C ASN A 91 -10.14 -7.74 5.63
N GLY A 92 -10.51 -7.03 6.71
CA GLY A 92 -10.66 -7.63 8.05
C GLY A 92 -9.38 -7.69 8.88
N TRP A 93 -8.36 -6.91 8.54
CA TRP A 93 -7.09 -6.84 9.27
C TRP A 93 -6.87 -5.46 9.87
N THR A 94 -6.05 -5.37 10.90
CA THR A 94 -5.56 -4.09 11.46
C THR A 94 -4.07 -4.20 11.66
N LEU A 95 -3.34 -3.14 11.32
CA LEU A 95 -1.90 -3.09 11.49
C LEU A 95 -1.59 -2.72 12.95
N ALA A 96 -1.06 -3.68 13.71
CA ALA A 96 -0.60 -3.51 15.08
C ALA A 96 0.93 -3.29 15.10
N ALA A 97 1.34 -2.13 14.60
CA ALA A 97 2.71 -1.63 14.66
C ALA A 97 2.69 -0.20 15.19
N ASP A 98 3.73 0.18 15.95
CA ASP A 98 3.88 1.56 16.40
C ASP A 98 4.29 2.50 15.25
N ASP A 99 4.00 3.79 15.39
CA ASP A 99 4.24 4.80 14.37
C ASP A 99 5.71 4.85 13.92
N ALA A 100 6.66 4.69 14.85
CA ALA A 100 8.08 4.75 14.53
C ALA A 100 8.48 3.55 13.65
N SER A 101 8.00 2.34 13.98
CA SER A 101 8.19 1.15 13.14
C SER A 101 7.58 1.32 11.75
N CYS A 102 6.37 1.87 11.65
CA CYS A 102 5.71 2.15 10.37
C CYS A 102 6.54 3.11 9.51
N VAL A 103 6.97 4.24 10.09
CA VAL A 103 7.79 5.24 9.39
C VAL A 103 9.10 4.65 8.91
N MET A 104 9.83 3.93 9.78
CA MET A 104 11.12 3.35 9.42
C MET A 104 11.00 2.31 8.31
N THR A 105 10.00 1.44 8.37
CA THR A 105 9.73 0.46 7.30
C THR A 105 9.41 1.16 5.98
N MET A 106 8.56 2.19 5.98
CA MET A 106 8.19 2.89 4.74
C MET A 106 9.34 3.72 4.15
N LEU A 107 10.25 4.24 4.98
CA LEU A 107 11.49 4.84 4.52
C LEU A 107 12.38 3.81 3.82
N ALA A 108 12.54 2.62 4.42
CA ALA A 108 13.31 1.51 3.84
C ALA A 108 12.68 1.01 2.52
N VAL A 109 11.34 0.86 2.45
CA VAL A 109 10.63 0.54 1.20
C VAL A 109 11.01 1.55 0.13
N ALA A 110 10.89 2.84 0.42
CA ALA A 110 11.10 3.88 -0.56
C ALA A 110 12.56 4.03 -1.00
N ALA A 111 13.51 3.79 -0.11
CA ALA A 111 14.92 3.71 -0.43
C ALA A 111 15.24 2.50 -1.34
N GLY A 112 14.42 1.44 -1.25
CA GLY A 112 14.67 0.16 -1.92
C GLY A 112 15.52 -0.80 -1.08
N ASP A 113 15.66 -0.51 0.22
CA ASP A 113 16.45 -1.31 1.16
C ASP A 113 15.73 -2.60 1.58
N ILE A 114 14.40 -2.62 1.47
CA ILE A 114 13.59 -3.82 1.64
C ILE A 114 12.76 -4.09 0.38
N SER A 115 12.69 -5.35 -0.01
CA SER A 115 11.90 -5.80 -1.16
C SER A 115 10.40 -5.79 -0.85
N GLU A 116 9.57 -5.95 -1.89
CA GLU A 116 8.12 -6.10 -1.74
C GLU A 116 7.77 -7.32 -0.87
N GLU A 117 8.50 -8.42 -1.02
CA GLU A 117 8.32 -9.64 -0.24
C GLU A 117 8.70 -9.43 1.24
N ALA A 118 9.77 -8.70 1.49
CA ALA A 118 10.17 -8.33 2.85
C ALA A 118 9.14 -7.40 3.50
N PHE A 119 8.58 -6.46 2.74
CA PHE A 119 7.49 -5.61 3.21
C PHE A 119 6.21 -6.43 3.51
N ALA A 120 5.86 -7.39 2.64
CA ALA A 120 4.77 -8.33 2.90
C ALA A 120 5.00 -9.16 4.17
N ALA A 121 6.23 -9.62 4.40
CA ALA A 121 6.59 -10.34 5.61
C ALA A 121 6.46 -9.46 6.87
N TRP A 122 6.87 -8.19 6.79
CA TRP A 122 6.68 -7.23 7.87
C TRP A 122 5.18 -6.99 8.15
N LEU A 123 4.38 -6.73 7.11
CA LEU A 123 2.93 -6.58 7.27
C LEU A 123 2.30 -7.84 7.88
N ARG A 124 2.71 -9.04 7.46
CA ARG A 124 2.19 -10.30 8.00
C ARG A 124 2.51 -10.49 9.49
N LYS A 125 3.66 -9.98 9.95
CA LYS A 125 4.04 -10.02 11.36
C LYS A 125 3.19 -9.07 12.22
N HIS A 126 2.74 -7.95 11.64
CA HIS A 126 2.05 -6.88 12.37
C HIS A 126 0.55 -6.82 12.10
N ALA A 127 0.04 -7.48 11.07
CA ALA A 127 -1.39 -7.53 10.77
C ALA A 127 -2.09 -8.53 11.69
N VAL A 128 -3.03 -8.03 12.48
CA VAL A 128 -3.89 -8.85 13.35
C VAL A 128 -5.30 -8.88 12.78
N ALA A 129 -6.00 -10.00 12.95
CA ALA A 129 -7.40 -10.11 12.57
C ALA A 129 -8.23 -9.10 13.37
N ARG A 130 -9.06 -8.32 12.68
CA ARG A 130 -9.97 -7.37 13.31
C ARG A 130 -11.10 -8.15 13.96
N GLN A 131 -11.18 -8.12 15.28
CA GLN A 131 -12.36 -8.61 16.00
C GLN A 131 -13.53 -7.66 15.65
N ALA A 132 -14.66 -8.25 15.24
CA ALA A 132 -15.87 -7.53 14.87
C ALA A 132 -16.53 -6.87 16.08
#